data_AF-A0A4S9W405-F1
#
_entry.id   AF-A0A4S9W405-F1
#
_cell.length_a   1.000
_cell.length_b   1.000
_cell.length_c   1.000
_cell.angle_alpha   90.00
_cell.angle_beta   90.00
_cell.angle_gamma   90.00
#
_symmetry.space_group_name_H-M   'P 1'
#
loop_
_entity.id
_entity.type
_entity.pdbx_description
1 polymer ?
#
loop_
_entity_poly.entity_id
_entity_poly.type
_entity_poly.pdbx_seq_one_letter_code
_entity_poly.pdbx_strand_id
1 'polypeptide(L)'
;MDTERGTITAYSIMEYSVRESFEVMESMPLDEKWRCHLTLPVTEFFEMWTRHYEKLVNMLTSNSLGGPTNGRFWTRTNNYLEDEKFANRSLSAWHPDVSDLEPYMAATKLFTATIYNTYLEYGWPANFDKDGCREIILRLSRKEDRRMHRWLDGGDPTPRDEDEEPPSKIRKATGGVPPRKPKKGVT
;
A
#
# COMPACT_ATOMS: atom_id res chain seq x y z
N MET A 1 -19.93 11.72 -5.89
CA MET A 1 -19.74 13.16 -6.18
C MET A 1 -21.11 13.75 -6.35
N ASP A 2 -21.41 14.80 -5.60
CA ASP A 2 -22.64 15.58 -5.77
C ASP A 2 -22.31 16.74 -6.71
N THR A 3 -22.82 16.65 -7.93
CA THR A 3 -22.57 17.65 -8.99
C THR A 3 -23.43 18.89 -8.84
N GLU A 4 -24.55 18.83 -8.11
CA GLU A 4 -25.41 19.99 -7.87
C GLU A 4 -24.82 20.90 -6.81
N ARG A 5 -24.27 20.31 -5.74
CA ARG A 5 -23.65 21.03 -4.63
C ARG A 5 -22.15 21.26 -4.83
N GLY A 6 -21.54 20.59 -5.81
CA GLY A 6 -20.11 20.67 -6.06
C GLY A 6 -19.29 20.10 -4.89
N THR A 7 -19.74 18.98 -4.30
CA THR A 7 -19.08 18.33 -3.16
C THR A 7 -18.69 16.89 -3.46
N ILE A 8 -17.68 16.42 -2.74
CA ILE A 8 -17.20 15.05 -2.77
C ILE A 8 -17.33 14.47 -1.37
N THR A 9 -18.07 13.37 -1.25
CA THR A 9 -18.08 12.52 -0.07
C THR A 9 -17.05 11.40 -0.24
N ALA A 10 -16.07 11.37 0.65
CA ALA A 10 -14.98 10.41 0.69
C ALA A 10 -15.46 9.07 1.28
N TYR A 11 -16.43 8.41 0.64
CA TYR A 11 -16.98 7.17 1.17
C TYR A 11 -15.91 6.07 1.28
N SER A 12 -15.87 5.36 2.40
CA SER A 12 -14.93 4.26 2.64
C SER A 12 -15.61 3.14 3.42
N ILE A 13 -15.63 1.94 2.86
CA ILE A 13 -16.14 0.75 3.56
C ILE A 13 -15.27 0.41 4.78
N MET A 14 -13.98 0.74 4.71
CA MET A 14 -13.03 0.56 5.82
C MET A 14 -13.04 1.73 6.79
N GLU A 15 -14.03 2.62 6.70
CA GLU A 15 -14.28 3.73 7.64
C GLU A 15 -13.14 4.77 7.75
N TYR A 16 -12.14 4.70 6.87
CA TYR A 16 -10.95 5.57 6.88
C TYR A 16 -11.26 7.08 6.90
N SER A 17 -12.31 7.48 6.19
CA SER A 17 -12.69 8.89 6.01
C SER A 17 -13.83 9.31 6.94
N VAL A 18 -14.14 8.53 7.96
CA VAL A 18 -15.20 8.84 8.91
C VAL A 18 -14.72 9.95 9.84
N ARG A 19 -15.58 10.95 10.05
CA ARG A 19 -15.30 12.09 10.94
C ARG A 19 -15.80 11.90 12.35
N GLU A 20 -16.89 11.14 12.48
CA GLU A 20 -17.56 10.87 13.75
C GLU A 20 -16.98 9.64 14.43
N SER A 21 -17.31 9.43 15.71
CA SER A 21 -16.90 8.20 16.39
C SER A 21 -17.67 6.99 15.84
N PHE A 22 -17.10 5.80 16.03
CA PHE A 22 -17.75 4.55 15.63
C PHE A 22 -19.14 4.40 16.27
N GLU A 23 -19.27 4.79 17.55
CA GLU A 23 -20.54 4.73 18.28
C GLU A 23 -21.60 5.64 17.65
N VAL A 24 -21.20 6.83 17.19
CA VAL A 24 -22.11 7.76 16.52
C VAL A 24 -22.58 7.17 15.20
N MET A 25 -21.68 6.59 14.40
CA MET A 25 -22.03 5.96 13.13
C MET A 25 -22.96 4.74 13.31
N GLU A 26 -22.67 3.87 14.28
CA GLU A 26 -23.50 2.68 14.57
C GLU A 26 -24.91 3.04 15.03
N SER A 27 -25.08 4.21 15.66
CA SER A 27 -26.40 4.69 16.08
C SER A 27 -27.28 5.19 14.93
N MET A 28 -26.70 5.47 13.75
CA MET A 28 -27.44 5.98 12.59
C MET A 28 -28.12 4.87 11.78
N PRO A 29 -29.27 5.17 11.15
CA PRO A 29 -29.86 4.31 10.13
C PRO A 29 -28.86 3.98 9.02
N LEU A 30 -28.90 2.76 8.50
CA LEU A 30 -27.94 2.26 7.52
C LEU A 30 -27.85 3.15 6.26
N ASP A 31 -28.98 3.66 5.80
CA ASP A 31 -29.11 4.56 4.65
C ASP A 31 -28.63 5.99 4.92
N GLU A 32 -28.35 6.33 6.19
CA GLU A 32 -27.79 7.62 6.59
C GLU A 32 -26.33 7.55 7.03
N LYS A 33 -25.76 6.36 7.25
CA LYS A 33 -24.36 6.19 7.70
C LYS A 33 -23.34 6.89 6.80
N TRP A 34 -23.62 7.04 5.50
CA TRP A 34 -22.76 7.76 4.56
C TRP A 34 -22.49 9.22 4.99
N ARG A 35 -23.38 9.84 5.76
CA ARG A 35 -23.22 11.21 6.27
C ARG A 35 -22.09 11.36 7.29
N CYS A 36 -21.64 10.26 7.90
CA CYS A 36 -20.49 10.27 8.81
C CYS A 36 -19.17 10.46 8.07
N HIS A 37 -19.15 10.25 6.76
CA HIS A 37 -17.94 10.37 5.95
C HIS A 37 -17.65 11.83 5.61
N LEU A 38 -16.36 12.13 5.52
CA LEU A 38 -15.85 13.42 5.10
C LEU A 38 -16.52 13.85 3.78
N THR A 39 -17.20 14.99 3.84
CA THR A 39 -17.78 15.65 2.66
C THR A 39 -17.20 17.05 2.58
N LEU A 40 -16.55 17.36 1.48
CA LEU A 40 -15.89 18.64 1.23
C LEU A 40 -16.31 19.21 -0.13
N PRO A 41 -16.23 20.54 -0.33
CA PRO A 41 -16.22 21.13 -1.66
C PRO A 41 -15.15 20.48 -2.54
N VAL A 42 -15.42 20.37 -3.85
CA VAL A 42 -14.53 19.69 -4.81
C VAL A 42 -13.10 20.24 -4.76
N THR A 43 -12.93 21.56 -4.66
CA THR A 43 -11.62 22.20 -4.60
C THR A 43 -10.86 21.81 -3.34
N GLU A 44 -11.51 21.93 -2.18
CA GLU A 44 -10.92 21.57 -0.88
C GLU A 44 -10.58 20.08 -0.81
N PHE A 45 -11.42 19.22 -1.39
CA PHE A 45 -11.15 17.78 -1.44
C PHE A 45 -9.85 17.46 -2.21
N PHE A 46 -9.67 18.07 -3.39
CA PHE A 46 -8.47 17.82 -4.18
C PHE A 46 -7.23 18.52 -3.63
N GLU A 47 -7.36 19.71 -3.03
CA GLU A 47 -6.26 20.37 -2.32
C GLU A 47 -5.78 19.53 -1.14
N MET A 48 -6.71 18.99 -0.35
CA MET A 48 -6.41 18.05 0.73
C MET A 48 -5.67 16.82 0.20
N TRP A 49 -6.16 16.20 -0.87
CA TRP A 49 -5.49 15.05 -1.51
C TRP A 49 -4.08 15.38 -1.96
N THR A 50 -3.89 16.49 -2.70
CA THR A 50 -2.56 16.94 -3.15
C THR A 50 -1.61 17.09 -1.96
N ARG A 51 -2.05 17.77 -0.90
CA ARG A 51 -1.26 17.97 0.31
C ARG A 51 -0.89 16.64 0.98
N HIS A 52 -1.79 15.65 0.99
CA HIS A 52 -1.49 14.32 1.54
C HIS A 52 -0.36 13.61 0.79
N TYR A 53 -0.32 13.68 -0.54
CA TYR A 53 0.77 13.11 -1.33
C TYR A 53 2.07 13.91 -1.22
N GLU A 54 2.00 15.25 -1.26
CA GLU A 54 3.16 16.12 -1.06
C GLU A 54 3.83 15.85 0.30
N LYS A 55 3.03 15.58 1.33
CA LYS A 55 3.47 15.31 2.70
C LYS A 55 3.70 13.83 2.98
N LEU A 56 3.63 12.99 1.94
CA LEU A 56 3.80 11.54 2.01
C LEU A 56 2.95 10.89 3.13
N VAL A 57 1.78 11.46 3.42
CA VAL A 57 0.74 10.80 4.21
C VAL A 57 0.30 9.57 3.44
N ASN A 58 0.03 9.78 2.16
CA ASN A 58 -0.35 8.78 1.17
C ASN A 58 0.76 8.63 0.14
N MET A 59 1.16 7.40 -0.16
CA MET A 59 2.24 7.08 -1.07
C MET A 59 1.77 6.03 -2.07
N LEU A 60 1.85 6.36 -3.36
CA LEU A 60 1.56 5.43 -4.45
C LEU A 60 2.87 4.92 -5.05
N THR A 61 3.09 3.62 -4.95
CA THR A 61 4.30 2.93 -5.42
C THR A 61 3.98 2.03 -6.61
N SER A 62 4.98 1.71 -7.43
CA SER A 62 4.81 0.72 -8.50
C SER A 62 4.59 -0.67 -7.89
N ASN A 63 3.62 -1.43 -8.41
CA ASN A 63 3.42 -2.81 -7.98
C ASN A 63 4.49 -3.72 -8.59
N SER A 64 5.21 -4.47 -7.74
CA SER A 64 6.28 -5.38 -8.16
C SER A 64 5.75 -6.62 -8.91
N LEU A 65 4.49 -7.00 -8.66
CA LEU A 65 3.84 -8.21 -9.18
C LEU A 65 2.83 -7.94 -10.30
N GLY A 66 2.32 -6.70 -10.40
CA GLY A 66 1.12 -6.38 -11.19
C GLY A 66 1.37 -5.82 -12.60
N GLY A 67 2.61 -5.72 -13.07
CA GLY A 67 2.93 -5.01 -14.31
C GLY A 67 2.77 -3.49 -14.20
N PRO A 68 3.05 -2.73 -15.27
CA PRO A 68 3.22 -1.26 -15.22
C PRO A 68 1.93 -0.48 -14.94
N THR A 69 0.76 -1.11 -15.01
CA THR A 69 -0.55 -0.47 -14.83
C THR A 69 -1.09 -0.54 -13.41
N ASN A 70 -0.43 -1.28 -12.51
CA ASN A 70 -0.87 -1.48 -11.14
C ASN A 70 0.03 -0.72 -10.15
N GLY A 71 -0.58 0.01 -9.23
CA GLY A 71 0.10 0.67 -8.12
C GLY A 71 -0.21 -0.02 -6.80
N ARG A 72 0.67 0.12 -5.82
CA ARG A 72 0.42 -0.26 -4.43
C ARG A 72 0.41 1.00 -3.57
N PHE A 73 -0.64 1.13 -2.77
CA PHE A 73 -0.87 2.27 -1.90
C PHE A 73 -0.33 1.97 -0.49
N TRP A 74 0.36 2.95 0.08
CA TRP A 74 0.85 2.92 1.45
C TRP A 74 0.41 4.20 2.15
N THR A 75 -0.01 4.09 3.41
CA THR A 75 -0.39 5.24 4.23
C THR A 75 0.30 5.19 5.58
N ARG A 76 0.67 6.35 6.12
CA ARG A 76 1.28 6.48 7.46
C ARG A 76 0.27 6.34 8.60
N THR A 77 -1.01 6.45 8.27
CA THR A 77 -2.10 6.78 9.17
C THR A 77 -3.25 5.80 8.97
N ASN A 78 -4.12 5.68 9.98
CA ASN A 78 -5.24 4.75 9.93
C ASN A 78 -6.59 5.43 9.68
N ASN A 79 -6.64 6.77 9.80
CA ASN A 79 -7.86 7.54 9.64
C ASN A 79 -7.56 8.98 9.23
N TYR A 80 -8.59 9.62 8.69
CA TYR A 80 -8.54 11.01 8.23
C TYR A 80 -8.03 12.03 9.26
N LEU A 81 -8.37 11.88 10.56
CA LEU A 81 -7.93 12.83 11.58
C LEU A 81 -6.41 12.79 11.78
N GLU A 82 -5.81 11.61 11.62
CA GLU A 82 -4.36 11.47 11.59
C GLU A 82 -3.77 12.04 10.30
N ASP A 83 -4.40 11.81 9.14
CA ASP A 83 -3.95 12.34 7.85
C ASP A 83 -3.74 13.85 7.94
N GLU A 84 -4.74 14.57 8.44
CA GLU A 84 -4.66 16.02 8.59
C GLU A 84 -3.55 16.45 9.56
N LYS A 85 -3.33 15.70 10.65
CA LYS A 85 -2.22 15.99 11.58
C LYS A 85 -0.87 15.84 10.90
N PHE A 86 -0.68 14.82 10.06
CA PHE A 86 0.59 14.59 9.36
C PHE A 86 0.76 15.52 8.15
N ALA A 87 -0.31 15.82 7.43
CA ALA A 87 -0.32 16.74 6.29
C ALA A 87 0.10 18.17 6.69
N ASN A 88 -0.16 18.57 7.94
CA ASN A 88 0.24 19.87 8.46
C ASN A 88 1.65 19.90 9.09
N ARG A 89 2.37 18.76 9.10
CA ARG A 89 3.75 18.69 9.61
C ARG A 89 4.78 18.90 8.50
N SER A 90 5.98 19.27 8.90
CA SER A 90 7.14 19.26 8.02
C SER A 90 7.62 17.82 7.82
N LEU A 91 8.15 17.54 6.63
CA LEU A 91 8.71 16.24 6.32
C LEU A 91 10.01 16.05 7.12
N SER A 92 10.07 14.94 7.86
CA SER A 92 11.24 14.47 8.57
C SER A 92 11.24 12.95 8.57
N ALA A 93 12.39 12.32 8.82
CA ALA A 93 12.45 10.87 8.99
C ALA A 93 11.38 10.39 10.00
N TRP A 94 10.74 9.28 9.67
CA TRP A 94 9.64 8.73 10.45
C TRP A 94 10.00 7.35 10.99
N HIS A 95 9.83 7.21 12.29
CA HIS A 95 10.07 5.98 13.04
C HIS A 95 8.83 5.72 13.91
N PRO A 96 7.87 4.90 13.44
CA PRO A 96 6.68 4.61 14.21
C PRO A 96 7.03 3.76 15.43
N ASP A 97 6.38 4.06 16.55
CA ASP A 97 6.33 3.12 17.66
C ASP A 97 5.38 1.96 17.30
N VAL A 98 5.86 0.74 17.56
CA VAL A 98 5.21 -0.52 17.21
C VAL A 98 5.18 -1.50 18.37
N SER A 99 5.56 -1.07 19.59
CA SER A 99 5.61 -1.94 20.78
C SER A 99 4.29 -2.65 21.06
N ASP A 100 3.18 -1.95 20.81
CA ASP A 100 1.84 -2.41 21.18
C ASP A 100 1.08 -3.02 19.98
N LEU A 101 1.77 -3.24 18.86
CA LEU A 101 1.18 -3.80 17.65
C LEU A 101 1.44 -5.30 17.53
N GLU A 102 0.43 -6.02 17.07
CA GLU A 102 0.59 -7.41 16.64
C GLU A 102 1.74 -7.52 15.61
N PRO A 103 2.53 -8.61 15.61
CA PRO A 103 3.75 -8.72 14.80
C PRO A 103 3.55 -8.40 13.31
N TYR A 104 2.44 -8.83 12.75
CA TYR A 104 2.07 -8.53 11.36
C TYR A 104 1.85 -7.03 11.11
N MET A 105 1.11 -6.37 12.01
CA MET A 105 0.80 -4.94 11.93
C MET A 105 2.06 -4.11 12.15
N ALA A 106 2.88 -4.48 13.13
CA ALA A 106 4.17 -3.87 13.41
C ALA A 106 5.08 -3.91 12.18
N ALA A 107 5.25 -5.08 11.57
CA ALA A 107 6.10 -5.24 10.40
C ALA A 107 5.58 -4.45 9.18
N THR A 108 4.27 -4.43 8.94
CA THR A 108 3.66 -3.62 7.86
C THR A 108 3.88 -2.12 8.08
N LYS A 109 3.78 -1.65 9.33
CA LYS A 109 3.99 -0.24 9.69
C LYS A 109 5.46 0.16 9.56
N LEU A 110 6.39 -0.70 9.96
CA LEU A 110 7.83 -0.50 9.75
C LEU A 110 8.21 -0.49 8.26
N PHE A 111 7.60 -1.37 7.46
CA PHE A 111 7.81 -1.38 6.01
C PHE A 111 7.30 -0.08 5.36
N THR A 112 6.12 0.38 5.75
CA THR A 112 5.57 1.68 5.32
C THR A 112 6.51 2.83 5.67
N ALA A 113 7.08 2.83 6.89
CA ALA A 113 8.09 3.82 7.28
C ALA A 113 9.36 3.75 6.43
N THR A 114 9.78 2.56 6.03
CA THR A 114 10.92 2.36 5.12
C THR A 114 10.63 2.98 3.75
N ILE A 115 9.44 2.76 3.18
CA ILE A 115 9.03 3.39 1.92
C ILE A 115 9.05 4.92 2.05
N TYR A 116 8.43 5.46 3.11
CA TYR A 116 8.40 6.90 3.37
C TYR A 116 9.81 7.50 3.47
N ASN A 117 10.70 6.88 4.25
CA ASN A 117 12.07 7.37 4.42
C ASN A 117 12.86 7.27 3.11
N THR A 118 12.60 6.25 2.28
CA THR A 118 13.19 6.15 0.93
C THR A 118 12.82 7.35 0.07
N TYR A 119 11.55 7.81 0.08
CA TYR A 119 11.18 9.04 -0.66
C TYR A 119 12.00 10.24 -0.19
N LEU A 120 12.22 10.39 1.12
CA LEU A 120 12.99 11.51 1.68
C LEU A 120 14.48 11.42 1.29
N GLU A 121 15.08 10.24 1.40
CA GLU A 121 16.49 10.00 1.04
C GLU A 121 16.76 10.33 -0.44
N TYR A 122 15.78 10.05 -1.30
CA TYR A 122 15.84 10.37 -2.73
C TYR A 122 15.41 11.80 -3.05
N GLY A 123 15.30 12.68 -2.05
CA GLY A 123 15.17 14.13 -2.25
C GLY A 123 13.74 14.64 -2.43
N TRP A 124 12.72 13.86 -2.05
CA TRP A 124 11.33 14.34 -2.08
C TRP A 124 11.12 15.55 -1.14
N PRO A 125 10.37 16.60 -1.54
CA PRO A 125 9.78 16.81 -2.87
C PRO A 125 10.68 17.60 -3.83
N ALA A 126 11.74 18.26 -3.35
CA ALA A 126 12.43 19.31 -4.11
C ALA A 126 13.43 18.80 -5.16
N ASN A 127 14.23 17.79 -4.82
CA ASN A 127 15.30 17.25 -5.67
C ASN A 127 15.09 15.74 -5.90
N PHE A 128 13.86 15.37 -6.28
CA PHE A 128 13.44 13.98 -6.25
C PHE A 128 14.03 13.14 -7.40
N ASP A 129 14.94 12.22 -7.07
CA ASP A 129 15.37 11.16 -7.97
C ASP A 129 14.31 10.04 -8.01
N LYS A 130 13.35 10.23 -8.92
CA LYS A 130 12.22 9.33 -9.11
C LYS A 130 12.63 7.93 -9.53
N ASP A 131 13.59 7.80 -10.44
CA ASP A 131 13.93 6.49 -11.01
C ASP A 131 14.73 5.65 -10.03
N GLY A 132 15.70 6.25 -9.33
CA GLY A 132 16.42 5.59 -8.24
C GLY A 132 15.49 5.20 -7.10
N CYS A 133 14.62 6.10 -6.66
CA CYS A 133 13.63 5.80 -5.61
C CYS A 133 12.73 4.62 -6.01
N ARG A 134 12.23 4.63 -7.26
CA ARG A 134 11.38 3.56 -7.79
C ARG A 134 12.10 2.21 -7.79
N GLU A 135 13.36 2.17 -8.20
CA GLU A 135 14.14 0.92 -8.22
C GLU A 135 14.28 0.32 -6.82
N ILE A 136 14.62 1.15 -5.82
CA ILE A 136 14.73 0.71 -4.43
C ILE A 136 13.38 0.25 -3.88
N ILE A 137 12.32 1.03 -4.09
CA ILE A 137 10.97 0.67 -3.65
C ILE A 137 10.52 -0.66 -4.28
N LEU A 138 10.83 -0.92 -5.55
CA LEU A 138 10.50 -2.19 -6.19
C LEU A 138 11.26 -3.37 -5.55
N ARG A 139 12.54 -3.19 -5.19
CA ARG A 139 13.31 -4.22 -4.48
C ARG A 139 12.71 -4.48 -3.09
N LEU A 140 12.43 -3.43 -2.34
CA LEU A 140 11.79 -3.51 -1.02
C LEU A 140 10.42 -4.19 -1.10
N SER A 141 9.60 -3.84 -2.09
CA SER A 141 8.26 -4.41 -2.28
C SER A 141 8.30 -5.90 -2.58
N ARG A 142 9.28 -6.39 -3.36
CA ARG A 142 9.45 -7.84 -3.61
C ARG A 142 9.84 -8.60 -2.34
N LYS A 143 10.63 -7.99 -1.46
CA LYS A 143 10.97 -8.55 -0.14
C LYS A 143 9.71 -8.65 0.73
N GLU A 144 8.92 -7.59 0.74
CA GLU A 144 7.67 -7.54 1.48
C GLU A 144 6.63 -8.54 0.96
N ASP A 145 6.45 -8.64 -0.36
CA ASP A 145 5.52 -9.59 -0.98
C ASP A 145 5.84 -11.03 -0.55
N ARG A 146 7.13 -11.38 -0.41
CA ARG A 146 7.56 -12.71 0.06
C ARG A 146 7.30 -12.94 1.54
N ARG A 147 7.56 -11.94 2.37
CA ARG A 147 7.23 -11.97 3.80
C ARG A 147 5.73 -12.20 3.99
N MET A 148 4.92 -11.44 3.25
CA MET A 148 3.46 -11.54 3.25
C MET A 148 2.97 -12.92 2.81
N HIS A 149 3.52 -13.48 1.73
CA HIS A 149 3.18 -14.82 1.28
C HIS A 149 3.47 -15.88 2.35
N ARG A 150 4.64 -15.84 2.99
CA ARG A 150 4.96 -16.79 4.07
C ARG A 150 4.00 -16.69 5.25
N TRP A 151 3.62 -15.48 5.64
CA TRP A 151 2.69 -15.28 6.72
C TRP A 151 1.30 -15.86 6.40
N LEU A 152 0.81 -15.64 5.17
CA LEU A 152 -0.45 -16.23 4.70
C LEU A 152 -0.41 -17.76 4.68
N ASP A 153 0.76 -18.35 4.48
CA ASP A 153 0.99 -19.81 4.56
C ASP A 153 1.14 -20.32 6.02
N GLY A 154 0.92 -19.46 7.03
CA GLY A 154 1.02 -19.81 8.46
C GLY A 154 2.43 -19.71 9.04
N GLY A 155 3.38 -19.14 8.29
CA GLY A 155 4.75 -18.91 8.73
C GLY A 155 4.92 -17.64 9.58
N ASP A 156 6.14 -17.47 10.08
CA ASP A 156 6.54 -16.28 10.86
C ASP A 156 6.58 -15.02 9.97
N PRO A 157 5.86 -13.94 10.36
CA PRO A 157 5.80 -12.68 9.61
C PRO A 157 7.04 -11.80 9.79
N THR A 158 8.04 -12.18 10.58
CA THR A 158 9.23 -11.35 10.77
C THR A 158 10.05 -11.21 9.47
N PRO A 159 10.61 -10.01 9.20
CA PRO A 159 11.51 -9.80 8.06
C PRO A 159 12.76 -10.68 8.15
N ARG A 160 13.20 -11.27 7.03
CA ARG A 160 14.44 -12.07 6.97
C ARG A 160 15.44 -11.47 5.96
N ASP A 161 16.72 -11.74 6.16
CA ASP A 161 17.78 -11.29 5.23
C ASP A 161 17.73 -12.07 3.91
N GLU A 162 17.29 -13.34 3.95
CA GLU A 162 17.11 -14.21 2.77
C GLU A 162 16.05 -13.72 1.78
N ASP A 163 15.22 -12.74 2.18
CA ASP A 163 14.26 -12.09 1.31
C ASP A 163 14.91 -11.16 0.27
N GLU A 164 16.25 -11.09 0.22
CA GLU A 164 16.99 -10.33 -0.79
C GLU A 164 17.22 -11.09 -2.10
N GLU A 165 17.41 -12.42 -2.06
CA GLU A 165 17.81 -13.16 -3.26
C GLU A 165 16.61 -13.39 -4.18
N PRO A 166 16.59 -12.94 -5.45
CA PRO A 166 15.52 -13.34 -6.37
C PRO A 166 15.47 -14.87 -6.43
N PRO A 167 14.28 -15.50 -6.58
CA PRO A 167 14.21 -16.94 -6.71
C PRO A 167 15.18 -17.36 -7.81
N SER A 168 16.13 -18.23 -7.46
CA SER A 168 17.05 -18.79 -8.43
C SER A 168 16.20 -19.31 -9.60
N LYS A 169 16.55 -18.91 -10.82
CA LYS A 169 15.92 -19.44 -12.03
C LYS A 169 16.32 -20.91 -12.18
N ILE A 170 15.77 -21.78 -11.34
CA ILE A 170 15.75 -23.21 -11.57
C ILE A 170 14.28 -23.56 -11.66
N ARG A 171 13.69 -23.27 -12.83
CA ARG A 171 12.63 -24.13 -13.34
C ARG A 171 13.27 -25.51 -13.46
N LYS A 172 13.15 -26.35 -12.43
CA LYS A 172 13.29 -27.79 -12.63
C LYS A 172 12.25 -28.13 -13.68
N ALA A 173 12.71 -28.43 -14.89
CA ALA A 173 11.89 -29.01 -15.91
C ALA A 173 11.23 -30.24 -15.28
N THR A 174 9.94 -30.14 -14.98
CA THR A 174 9.13 -31.29 -14.62
C THR A 174 9.25 -32.27 -15.77
N GLY A 175 9.75 -33.46 -15.48
CA GLY A 175 9.97 -34.52 -16.44
C GLY A 175 8.68 -34.83 -17.20
N GLY A 176 8.58 -34.29 -18.41
CA GLY A 176 7.60 -34.70 -19.39
C GLY A 176 8.03 -36.04 -20.00
N VAL A 177 7.17 -37.04 -19.90
CA VAL A 177 7.31 -38.34 -20.55
C VAL A 177 7.65 -38.14 -22.03
N PRO A 178 8.64 -38.84 -22.61
CA PRO A 178 9.04 -38.63 -23.99
C PRO A 178 7.91 -39.04 -24.96
N PRO A 179 7.77 -38.37 -26.11
CA PRO A 179 6.69 -38.65 -27.04
C PRO A 179 6.84 -40.07 -27.63
N ARG A 180 5.75 -40.84 -27.62
CA ARG A 180 5.65 -42.14 -28.28
C ARG A 180 5.93 -41.98 -29.77
N LYS A 181 6.91 -42.71 -30.30
CA LYS A 181 7.17 -42.81 -31.74
C LYS A 181 5.92 -43.34 -32.48
N PRO A 182 5.59 -42.82 -33.67
CA PRO A 182 4.47 -43.34 -34.45
C PRO A 182 4.81 -44.76 -34.96
N LYS A 183 3.85 -45.68 -34.81
CA LYS A 183 3.92 -47.02 -35.41
C LYS A 183 3.96 -46.88 -36.93
N LYS A 184 5.03 -47.38 -37.55
CA LYS A 184 5.07 -47.60 -39.01
C LYS A 184 3.97 -48.62 -39.36
N GLY A 185 3.17 -48.26 -40.37
CA GLY A 185 2.13 -49.11 -40.93
C GLY A 185 2.69 -50.44 -41.42
N VAL A 186 1.88 -51.47 -41.20
CA VAL A 186 2.00 -52.81 -41.76
C VAL A 186 1.68 -52.72 -43.26
N THR A 187 2.56 -53.23 -44.11
CA THR A 187 2.22 -53.73 -45.45
C THR A 187 1.48 -55.05 -45.32
#